data_AF-A0A6G2DFT1-F1
#
_entry.id   AF-A0A6G2DFT1-F1
#
_cell.length_a   1.000
_cell.length_b   1.000
_cell.length_c   1.000
_cell.angle_alpha   90.00
_cell.angle_beta   90.00
_cell.angle_gamma   90.00
#
_symmetry.space_group_name_H-M   'P 1'
#
loop_
_entity.id
_entity.type
_entity.pdbx_description
1 polymer ?
#
loop_
_entity_poly.entity_id
_entity_poly.type
_entity_poly.pdbx_seq_one_letter_code
_entity_poly.pdbx_strand_id
1 'polypeptide(L)' 'INSFHHQSIKDLAPNLKVVAHDPKDGIIEAVMSTDDVAFLGVQWHPELLFENRPKDKKLFDYVVNEL' A
#
# COMPACT_ATOMS: atom_id res chain seq x y z
N ILE A 1 9.10 -5.22 -1.14
CA ILE A 1 7.74 -5.71 -1.40
C ILE A 1 7.83 -6.83 -2.43
N ASN A 2 6.82 -7.68 -2.57
CA ASN A 2 6.69 -8.56 -3.74
C ASN A 2 5.93 -7.81 -4.84
N SER A 3 5.97 -8.30 -6.07
CA SER A 3 5.23 -7.71 -7.18
C SER A 3 4.58 -8.84 -7.98
N PHE A 4 3.25 -8.88 -7.97
CA PHE A 4 2.42 -9.86 -8.67
C PHE A 4 1.28 -9.15 -9.41
N HIS A 5 1.61 -8.13 -10.20
CA HIS A 5 0.64 -7.35 -10.96
C HIS A 5 1.21 -7.03 -12.35
N HIS A 6 0.33 -6.94 -13.35
CA HIS A 6 0.66 -6.47 -14.70
C HIS A 6 0.18 -5.03 -14.96
N GLN A 7 -0.55 -4.47 -14.02
CA GLN A 7 -1.15 -3.14 -14.11
C GLN A 7 -0.66 -2.29 -12.94
N SER A 8 -0.68 -0.98 -13.13
CA SER A 8 -0.31 0.01 -12.12
C SER A 8 -1.18 1.25 -12.25
N ILE A 9 -1.22 2.06 -11.18
CA ILE A 9 -1.93 3.33 -11.18
C ILE A 9 -1.26 4.28 -12.16
N LYS A 10 -2.01 4.71 -13.18
CA LYS A 10 -1.58 5.76 -14.11
C LYS A 10 -1.99 7.15 -13.62
N ASP A 11 -3.27 7.31 -13.32
CA ASP A 11 -3.87 8.58 -12.90
C ASP A 11 -4.48 8.36 -11.50
N LEU A 12 -3.98 9.11 -10.52
CA LEU A 12 -4.46 9.03 -9.14
C LEU A 12 -5.65 9.96 -8.92
N ALA A 13 -6.67 9.47 -8.20
CA ALA A 13 -7.82 10.30 -7.84
C ALA A 13 -7.40 11.49 -6.95
N PRO A 14 -8.06 12.66 -7.04
CA PRO A 14 -7.67 13.86 -6.30
C PRO A 14 -7.70 13.71 -4.77
N ASN A 15 -8.54 12.81 -4.25
CA ASN A 15 -8.69 12.57 -2.82
C ASN A 15 -7.84 11.40 -2.30
N LEU A 16 -6.85 10.99 -3.08
CA LEU A 16 -5.83 10.04 -2.68
C LEU A 16 -4.46 10.70 -2.73
N LYS A 17 -3.59 10.29 -1.81
CA LYS A 17 -2.19 10.69 -1.76
C LYS A 17 -1.29 9.47 -1.92
N VAL A 18 -0.25 9.59 -2.73
CA VAL A 18 0.81 8.58 -2.80
C VAL A 18 1.67 8.64 -1.54
N VAL A 19 1.89 7.48 -0.93
CA VAL A 19 2.74 7.34 0.28
C VAL A 19 3.89 6.36 0.10
N ALA A 20 3.93 5.59 -1.00
CA ALA A 20 5.10 4.81 -1.39
C ALA A 20 5.22 4.67 -2.91
N HIS A 21 6.47 4.62 -3.38
CA HIS A 21 6.83 4.25 -4.75
C HIS A 21 7.82 3.08 -4.72
N ASP A 22 7.81 2.23 -5.74
CA ASP A 22 8.90 1.29 -5.96
C ASP A 22 10.17 2.08 -6.37
N PRO A 23 11.30 1.91 -5.67
CA PRO A 23 12.53 2.65 -5.95
C PRO A 23 13.18 2.32 -7.30
N LYS A 24 12.80 1.22 -7.97
CA LYS A 24 13.43 0.77 -9.22
C LYS A 24 12.79 1.39 -10.46
N ASP A 25 11.47 1.49 -10.49
CA ASP A 25 10.71 1.95 -11.66
C ASP A 25 9.76 3.12 -11.37
N GLY A 26 9.62 3.53 -10.10
CA GLY A 26 8.79 4.65 -9.69
C GLY A 26 7.28 4.35 -9.65
N ILE A 27 6.87 3.10 -9.84
CA ILE A 27 5.46 2.70 -9.75
C ILE A 27 4.90 3.07 -8.38
N ILE A 28 3.67 3.58 -8.36
CA ILE A 28 2.93 3.86 -7.13
C ILE A 28 2.60 2.53 -6.44
N GLU A 29 3.11 2.36 -5.22
CA GLU A 29 3.00 1.12 -4.46
C GLU A 29 2.09 1.23 -3.25
N ALA A 30 1.85 2.44 -2.74
CA ALA A 30 0.87 2.66 -1.69
C ALA A 30 0.21 4.04 -1.79
N VAL A 31 -1.07 4.08 -1.44
CA VAL A 31 -1.92 5.26 -1.44
C VAL A 31 -2.75 5.33 -0.17
N MET A 32 -3.09 6.53 0.26
CA MET A 32 -3.99 6.79 1.40
C MET A 32 -5.02 7.85 1.04
N SER A 33 -6.15 7.87 1.75
CA SER A 33 -7.14 8.95 1.65
C SER A 33 -6.55 10.28 2.14
N THR A 34 -6.95 11.38 1.50
CA THR A 34 -6.74 12.75 2.01
C THR A 34 -7.94 13.28 2.76
N ASP A 35 -9.09 12.60 2.67
CA ASP A 35 -10.31 12.90 3.41
C ASP A 35 -10.30 12.20 4.78
N ASP A 36 -11.25 12.55 5.66
CA ASP A 36 -11.47 11.91 6.98
C ASP A 36 -12.08 10.49 6.87
N VAL A 37 -11.57 9.69 5.93
CA VAL A 37 -11.89 8.28 5.75
C VAL A 37 -10.62 7.48 5.95
N ALA A 38 -10.66 6.48 6.83
CA ALA A 38 -9.57 5.55 7.00
C ALA A 38 -9.45 4.65 5.75
N PHE A 39 -8.36 4.83 5.00
CA PHE A 39 -8.09 4.08 3.78
C PHE A 39 -6.59 3.95 3.56
N LEU A 40 -6.14 2.71 3.37
CA LEU A 40 -4.78 2.37 2.96
C LEU A 40 -4.85 1.34 1.84
N GLY A 41 -4.35 1.71 0.66
CA GLY A 41 -4.17 0.81 -0.47
C GLY A 41 -2.68 0.49 -0.63
N VAL A 42 -2.36 -0.79 -0.79
CA VAL A 42 -1.01 -1.26 -1.14
C VAL A 42 -1.11 -2.11 -2.41
N GLN A 43 -0.14 -1.98 -3.31
CA GLN A 43 -0.12 -2.69 -4.59
C GLN A 43 0.53 -4.08 -4.49
N TRP A 44 1.40 -4.28 -3.50
CA TRP A 44 1.98 -5.58 -3.19
C TRP A 44 1.05 -6.45 -2.34
N HIS A 45 1.48 -7.69 -2.14
CA HIS A 45 0.78 -8.72 -1.37
C HIS A 45 1.44 -8.92 0.00
N PRO A 46 1.12 -8.11 1.04
CA PRO A 46 1.71 -8.23 2.38
C PRO A 46 1.33 -9.54 3.09
N GLU A 47 0.21 -10.16 2.71
CA GLU A 47 -0.25 -11.45 3.23
C GLU A 47 0.69 -12.61 2.88
N LEU A 48 1.50 -12.46 1.83
CA LEU A 48 2.51 -13.45 1.46
C LEU A 48 3.86 -13.23 2.16
N LEU A 49 3.98 -12.16 2.96
CA LEU A 49 5.24 -11.69 3.52
C LEU A 49 5.24 -11.61 5.05
N PHE A 50 4.07 -11.48 5.69
CA PHE A 50 3.96 -11.12 7.10
C PHE A 50 4.65 -12.08 8.07
N GLU A 51 4.75 -13.38 7.75
CA GLU A 51 5.40 -14.37 8.61
C GLU A 51 6.89 -14.08 8.81
N ASN A 52 7.57 -13.62 7.76
CA ASN A 52 9.02 -13.42 7.75
C ASN A 52 9.44 -11.94 7.74
N ARG A 53 8.47 -11.02 7.57
CA ARG A 53 8.72 -9.59 7.46
C ARG A 53 7.81 -8.85 8.43
N PRO A 54 8.30 -8.49 9.63
CA PRO A 54 7.50 -7.81 10.65
C PRO A 54 6.85 -6.51 10.19
N LYS A 55 7.45 -5.81 9.22
CA LYS A 55 6.87 -4.59 8.63
C LYS A 55 5.56 -4.86 7.87
N ASP A 56 5.46 -6.00 7.19
CA ASP A 56 4.25 -6.40 6.46
C ASP A 56 3.17 -6.85 7.45
N LYS A 57 3.54 -7.51 8.57
CA LYS A 57 2.60 -7.79 9.67
C LYS A 57 2.01 -6.51 10.28
N LYS A 58 2.82 -5.45 10.43
CA LYS A 58 2.35 -4.16 10.97
C LYS A 58 1.24 -3.52 10.16
N LEU A 59 1.12 -3.82 8.86
CA LEU A 59 -0.02 -3.34 8.06
C LEU A 59 -1.34 -3.95 8.54
N PHE A 60 -1.34 -5.24 8.83
CA PHE A 60 -2.52 -5.91 9.40
C PHE A 60 -2.80 -5.43 10.82
N ASP A 61 -1.75 -5.24 11.64
CA ASP A 61 -1.92 -4.67 12.98
C ASP A 61 -2.52 -3.24 12.88
N TYR A 62 -2.14 -2.43 11.89
CA TYR A 62 -2.75 -1.13 11.61
C TYR A 62 -4.23 -1.26 11.23
N VAL A 63 -4.58 -2.16 10.30
CA VAL A 63 -5.97 -2.41 9.90
C VAL A 63 -6.85 -2.81 11.08
N VAL A 64 -6.35 -3.65 12.00
CA VAL A 64 -7.15 -4.15 13.13
C VAL A 64 -7.35 -3.12 14.23
N ASN A 65 -6.36 -2.25 14.46
CA ASN A 65 -6.33 -1.40 15.66
C ASN A 65 -6.61 0.08 15.37
N GLU A 66 -6.40 0.55 14.14
CA GLU A 66 -6.32 1.99 13.83
C GLU A 66 -7.18 2.42 12.61
N LEU A 67 -7.70 1.47 11.84
CA LEU A 67 -8.42 1.68 10.57
C LEU A 67 -9.91 1.35 10.75
#